data_AF-A0A930SK09-F1
#
_entry.id   AF-A0A930SK09-F1
#
_cell.length_a   1.000
_cell.length_b   1.000
_cell.length_c   1.000
_cell.angle_alpha   90.00
_cell.angle_beta   90.00
_cell.angle_gamma   90.00
#
_symmetry.space_group_name_H-M   'P 1'
#
loop_
_entity.id
_entity.type
_entity.pdbx_description
1 polymer ?
#
loop_
_entity_poly.entity_id
_entity_poly.type
_entity_poly.pdbx_seq_one_letter_code
_entity_poly.pdbx_strand_id
1 'polypeptide(L)'
;MSQQNPLELAKQGNPSAIAALINRNLKPKGVTAKVSRKDDCLRVMLEANEVPNQDSLVELIRSGVLKLNVSGINTLQIFGRQADDEVPVWSQIINLKAPQPYPT
;
A
#
# COMPACT_ATOMS: atom_id res chain seq x y z
N MET A 1 -3.23 14.51 -25.78
CA MET A 1 -3.09 14.54 -24.30
C MET A 1 -2.61 13.18 -23.85
N SER A 2 -1.30 13.02 -23.64
CA SER A 2 -0.71 11.73 -23.26
C SER A 2 -1.09 11.43 -21.81
N GLN A 3 -2.12 10.61 -21.58
CA GLN A 3 -2.34 10.03 -20.26
C GLN A 3 -1.13 9.14 -19.97
N GLN A 4 -0.16 9.63 -19.21
CA GLN A 4 0.89 8.77 -18.69
C GLN A 4 0.19 7.65 -17.92
N ASN A 5 0.37 6.41 -18.38
CA ASN A 5 -0.27 5.26 -17.75
C ASN A 5 0.11 5.26 -16.25
N PRO A 6 -0.86 5.24 -15.32
CA PRO A 6 -0.58 5.21 -13.89
C PRO A 6 0.28 4.00 -13.49
N LEU A 7 0.29 2.94 -14.31
CA LEU A 7 1.21 1.81 -14.19
C LEU A 7 2.68 2.23 -14.30
N GLU A 8 3.04 3.06 -15.27
CA GLU A 8 4.42 3.50 -15.50
C GLU A 8 4.90 4.42 -14.39
N LEU A 9 4.04 5.31 -13.90
CA LEU A 9 4.32 6.16 -12.75
C LEU A 9 4.48 5.32 -11.48
N ALA A 10 3.62 4.32 -11.28
CA ALA A 10 3.68 3.47 -10.11
C ALA A 10 4.95 2.60 -10.10
N LYS A 11 5.42 2.10 -11.24
CA LYS A 11 6.72 1.41 -11.38
C LYS A 11 7.92 2.30 -11.00
N GLN A 12 7.84 3.59 -11.30
CA GLN A 12 8.85 4.58 -10.88
C GLN A 12 8.80 4.89 -9.36
N GLY A 13 7.84 4.29 -8.65
CA GLY A 13 7.60 4.54 -7.23
C GLY A 13 6.88 5.85 -6.97
N ASN A 14 6.07 6.31 -7.93
CA ASN A 14 5.20 7.46 -7.72
C ASN A 14 4.07 7.09 -6.75
N PRO A 15 3.99 7.72 -5.56
CA PRO A 15 3.02 7.35 -4.54
C PRO A 15 1.57 7.57 -5.00
N SER A 16 1.28 8.67 -5.71
CA SER A 16 -0.07 8.97 -6.20
C SER A 16 -0.57 7.91 -7.17
N ALA A 17 0.30 7.41 -8.04
CA ALA A 17 -0.05 6.37 -9.00
C ALA A 17 -0.26 5.01 -8.34
N ILE A 18 0.58 4.63 -7.37
CA ILE A 18 0.41 3.42 -6.58
C ILE A 18 -0.90 3.50 -5.77
N ALA A 19 -1.18 4.65 -5.15
CA ALA A 19 -2.43 4.89 -4.44
C ALA A 19 -3.63 4.72 -5.37
N ALA A 20 -3.61 5.29 -6.58
CA ALA A 20 -4.71 5.17 -7.53
C ALA A 20 -4.99 3.71 -7.91
N LEU A 21 -3.96 2.90 -8.12
CA LEU A 21 -4.09 1.47 -8.44
C LEU A 21 -4.66 0.67 -7.27
N ILE A 22 -4.19 0.93 -6.05
CA ILE A 22 -4.69 0.30 -4.82
C ILE A 22 -6.15 0.70 -4.59
N ASN A 23 -6.45 2.00 -4.59
CA ASN A 23 -7.81 2.52 -4.41
C ASN A 23 -8.77 1.92 -5.42
N ARG A 24 -8.35 1.66 -6.66
CA ARG A 24 -9.22 1.02 -7.66
C ARG A 24 -9.73 -0.36 -7.22
N ASN A 25 -8.93 -1.13 -6.48
CA ASN A 25 -9.35 -2.42 -5.90
C ASN A 25 -10.10 -2.28 -4.57
N LEU A 26 -9.81 -1.22 -3.82
CA LEU A 26 -10.35 -0.99 -2.48
C LEU A 26 -11.65 -0.18 -2.46
N LYS A 27 -11.92 0.62 -3.49
CA LYS A 27 -13.17 1.37 -3.69
C LYS A 27 -14.43 0.53 -3.52
N PRO A 28 -14.56 -0.68 -4.11
CA PRO A 28 -15.74 -1.52 -3.91
C PRO A 28 -15.89 -2.04 -2.48
N LYS A 29 -14.81 -2.03 -1.68
CA LYS A 29 -14.81 -2.40 -0.26
C LYS A 29 -15.03 -1.20 0.67
N GLY A 30 -15.22 0.02 0.14
CA GLY A 30 -15.32 1.23 0.95
C GLY A 30 -14.02 1.61 1.67
N VAL A 31 -12.88 1.07 1.22
CA VAL A 31 -11.57 1.36 1.81
C VAL A 31 -10.83 2.36 0.93
N THR A 32 -10.24 3.38 1.55
CA THR A 32 -9.40 4.40 0.92
C THR A 32 -7.95 4.16 1.29
N ALA A 33 -7.05 4.12 0.30
CA ALA A 33 -5.61 4.01 0.52
C ALA A 33 -4.89 5.33 0.26
N LYS A 34 -4.10 5.80 1.21
CA LYS A 34 -3.17 6.92 1.02
C LYS A 34 -1.75 6.37 0.99
N VAL A 35 -1.04 6.58 -0.12
CA VAL A 35 0.34 6.15 -0.27
C VAL A 35 1.26 7.35 -0.18
N SER A 36 2.39 7.17 0.47
CA SER A 36 3.44 8.17 0.58
C SER A 36 4.79 7.48 0.52
N ARG A 37 5.67 7.95 -0.36
CA ARG A 37 7.05 7.47 -0.41
C ARG A 37 7.93 8.39 0.42
N LYS A 38 8.75 7.82 1.29
CA LYS A 38 9.83 8.53 1.98
C LYS A 38 11.12 7.78 1.71
N ASP A 39 11.95 8.35 0.85
CA ASP A 39 13.18 7.73 0.36
C ASP A 39 12.88 6.34 -0.22
N ASP A 40 13.37 5.32 0.46
CA ASP A 40 13.29 3.91 0.10
C ASP A 40 12.16 3.16 0.86
N CYS A 41 11.39 3.89 1.67
CA CYS A 41 10.27 3.35 2.43
C CYS A 41 8.93 3.82 1.84
N LEU A 42 8.09 2.88 1.44
CA LEU A 42 6.73 3.15 0.97
C LEU A 42 5.75 3.00 2.14
N ARG A 43 5.00 4.04 2.46
CA ARG A 43 3.98 4.04 3.50
C ARG A 43 2.59 4.03 2.88
N VAL A 44 1.73 3.15 3.35
CA VAL A 44 0.37 2.94 2.86
C VAL A 44 -0.58 3.00 4.04
N MET A 45 -1.36 4.06 4.15
CA MET A 45 -2.43 4.20 5.13
C MET A 45 -3.74 3.73 4.51
N LEU A 46 -4.44 2.83 5.19
CA LEU A 46 -5.74 2.29 4.79
C LEU A 46 -6.78 2.80 5.76
N GLU A 47 -7.78 3.50 5.23
CA GLU A 47 -8.86 4.14 5.97
C GLU A 47 -10.19 3.55 5.48
N ALA A 48 -11.00 3.05 6.39
CA ALA A 48 -12.30 2.47 6.07
C ALA A 48 -13.33 2.77 7.16
N ASN A 49 -14.61 2.66 6.84
CA ASN A 49 -15.67 2.87 7.84
C ASN A 49 -15.63 1.83 8.98
N GLU A 50 -15.18 0.62 8.67
CA GLU A 50 -14.94 -0.46 9.62
C GLU A 50 -13.44 -0.77 9.71
N VAL A 51 -13.01 -1.43 10.79
CA VAL A 51 -11.60 -1.81 10.97
C VAL A 51 -11.15 -2.68 9.79
N PRO A 52 -10.20 -2.22 8.97
CA PRO A 52 -9.77 -2.95 7.79
C PRO A 52 -9.11 -4.28 8.17
N ASN A 53 -9.46 -5.38 7.49
CA ASN A 53 -8.85 -6.69 7.78
C ASN A 53 -7.35 -6.69 7.44
N GLN A 54 -6.50 -6.73 8.47
CA GLN A 54 -5.05 -6.62 8.35
C GLN A 54 -4.49 -7.60 7.33
N ASP A 55 -4.74 -8.90 7.51
CA ASP A 55 -4.12 -9.95 6.72
C ASP A 55 -4.46 -9.82 5.22
N SER A 56 -5.76 -9.68 4.91
CA SER A 56 -6.23 -9.58 3.52
C SER A 56 -5.74 -8.33 2.81
N LEU A 57 -5.63 -7.21 3.53
CA LEU A 57 -5.18 -5.96 2.93
C LEU A 57 -3.67 -5.92 2.83
N VAL A 58 -2.95 -6.37 3.85
CA VAL A 58 -1.49 -6.53 3.84
C VAL A 58 -1.06 -7.34 2.62
N GLU A 59 -1.67 -8.51 2.39
CA GLU A 59 -1.38 -9.36 1.24
C GLU A 59 -1.75 -8.71 -0.10
N LEU A 60 -2.87 -7.98 -0.16
CA LEU A 60 -3.29 -7.24 -1.36
C LEU A 60 -2.29 -6.14 -1.72
N ILE A 61 -1.88 -5.31 -0.75
CA ILE A 61 -0.93 -4.22 -0.96
C ILE A 61 0.44 -4.78 -1.31
N ARG A 62 0.92 -5.77 -0.55
CA ARG A 62 2.18 -6.47 -0.81
C ARG A 62 2.20 -7.03 -2.23
N SER A 63 1.17 -7.76 -2.62
CA SER A 63 1.05 -8.32 -3.98
C SER A 63 1.01 -7.24 -5.05
N GLY A 64 0.31 -6.12 -4.79
CA GLY A 64 0.28 -4.97 -5.69
C GLY A 64 1.66 -4.35 -5.90
N VAL A 65 2.38 -4.09 -4.81
CA VAL A 65 3.73 -3.48 -4.82
C VAL A 65 4.75 -4.43 -5.46
N LEU A 66 4.70 -5.73 -5.16
CA LEU A 66 5.55 -6.74 -5.79
C LEU A 66 5.32 -6.84 -7.30
N LYS A 67 4.05 -6.86 -7.74
CA LYS A 67 3.70 -6.87 -9.17
C LYS A 67 4.14 -5.60 -9.89
N LEU A 68 4.09 -4.47 -9.19
CA LEU A 68 4.57 -3.19 -9.69
C LEU A 68 6.08 -3.15 -9.85
N ASN A 69 6.82 -4.02 -9.15
CA ASN A 69 8.28 -4.08 -9.16
C ASN A 69 8.90 -2.69 -9.02
N VAL A 70 8.48 -1.99 -7.96
CA VAL A 70 8.85 -0.60 -7.73
C VAL A 70 10.35 -0.50 -7.45
N SER A 71 11.07 0.18 -8.33
CA SER A 71 12.52 0.36 -8.17
C SER A 71 12.86 1.31 -7.02
N GLY A 72 13.81 0.90 -6.18
CA GLY A 72 14.33 1.73 -5.08
C GLY A 72 13.37 1.86 -3.90
N ILE A 73 12.59 0.82 -3.62
CA ILE A 73 11.86 0.64 -2.36
C ILE A 73 12.31 -0.69 -1.75
N ASN A 74 12.88 -0.66 -0.54
CA ASN A 74 13.20 -1.88 0.20
C ASN A 74 12.17 -2.17 1.28
N THR A 75 11.49 -1.15 1.82
CA THR A 75 10.55 -1.34 2.93
C THR A 75 9.17 -0.82 2.58
N LEU A 76 8.15 -1.57 2.98
CA LEU A 76 6.73 -1.25 2.85
C LEU A 76 6.11 -1.21 4.24
N GLN A 77 5.59 -0.07 4.67
CA GLN A 77 4.79 0.06 5.88
C GLN A 77 3.33 0.23 5.51
N ILE A 78 2.47 -0.54 6.14
CA ILE A 78 1.02 -0.55 5.93
C ILE A 78 0.38 -0.23 7.26
N PHE A 79 -0.57 0.68 7.27
CA PHE A 79 -1.31 1.10 8.45
C PHE A 79 -2.78 0.92 8.16
N GLY A 80 -3.54 0.38 9.10
CA GLY A 80 -4.99 0.26 8.98
C GLY A 80 -5.67 1.01 10.10
N ARG A 81 -6.61 1.89 9.74
CA ARG A 81 -7.40 2.66 10.69
C ARG A 81 -8.85 2.75 10.26
N GLN A 82 -9.72 2.93 11.24
CA GLN A 82 -11.09 3.35 10.97
C GLN A 82 -11.08 4.83 10.58
N ALA A 83 -11.98 5.25 9.69
CA ALA A 83 -12.03 6.63 9.19
C ALA A 83 -12.34 7.65 10.29
N ASP A 84 -13.01 7.21 11.35
CA ASP A 84 -13.34 8.00 12.54
C ASP A 84 -12.19 8.06 13.56
N ASP A 85 -11.19 7.18 13.43
CA ASP A 85 -10.05 7.09 14.32
C ASP A 85 -8.83 7.85 13.79
N GLU A 86 -8.22 8.63 14.68
CA GLU A 86 -6.95 9.30 14.39
C GLU A 86 -5.78 8.30 14.39
N VAL A 87 -5.89 7.25 15.18
CA VAL A 87 -4.82 6.27 15.44
C VAL A 87 -5.01 5.03 14.56
N PRO A 88 -3.94 4.51 13.93
CA PRO A 88 -4.01 3.22 13.27
C PRO A 88 -4.25 2.10 14.28
N VAL A 89 -5.30 1.31 14.02
CA VAL A 89 -5.65 0.11 14.78
C VAL A 89 -4.53 -0.93 14.67
N TRP A 90 -3.87 -1.00 13.51
CA TRP A 90 -2.73 -1.88 13.29
C TRP A 90 -1.73 -1.28 12.31
N SER A 91 -0.48 -1.76 12.40
CA SER A 91 0.57 -1.43 11.44
C SER A 91 1.41 -2.66 11.12
N GLN A 92 1.76 -2.83 9.86
CA GLN A 92 2.59 -3.91 9.38
C GLN A 92 3.77 -3.37 8.59
N ILE A 93 4.98 -3.83 8.92
CA ILE A 93 6.19 -3.52 8.17
C ILE A 93 6.62 -4.76 7.40
N ILE A 94 6.92 -4.58 6.13
CA ILE A 94 7.31 -5.64 5.21
C ILE A 94 8.59 -5.23 4.51
N ASN A 95 9.61 -6.07 4.59
CA ASN A 95 10.83 -5.90 3.81
C ASN A 95 10.62 -6.55 2.43
N LEU A 96 10.71 -5.76 1.35
CA LEU A 96 10.56 -6.21 -0.03
C LEU A 96 11.83 -6.89 -0.56
N LYS A 97 12.99 -6.58 0.02
CA LYS A 97 14.29 -7.17 -0.36
C LYS A 97 14.63 -8.50 0.30
N ALA A 98 13.99 -8.82 1.42
CA ALA A 98 14.23 -10.07 2.13
C ALA A 98 13.01 -10.99 1.95
N PRO A 99 13.19 -12.29 1.62
CA PRO A 99 12.14 -13.26 1.85
C PRO A 99 11.83 -13.24 3.35
N GLN A 100 10.58 -12.98 3.69
CA GLN A 100 10.12 -12.95 5.08
C GLN A 100 10.44 -14.31 5.72
N PRO A 101 11.23 -14.40 6.81
CA PRO A 101 11.27 -15.62 7.58
C PRO A 101 9.88 -15.78 8.22
N TYR A 102 9.18 -16.86 7.86
CA TYR A 102 7.95 -17.28 8.51
C TYR A 102 8.20 -17.42 10.02
N PRO A 103 7.41 -16.81 10.91
CA PRO A 103 7.41 -17.21 12.30
C PRO A 103 6.87 -18.65 12.41
N THR A 104 7.67 -19.53 13.02
CA THR A 104 7.31 -20.89 13.45
C THR A 104 6.24 -20.86 14.53
#